data_AF-A0A974SDP4-F1
#
_entry.id   AF-A0A974SDP4-F1
#
_cell.length_a   1.000
_cell.length_b   1.000
_cell.length_c   1.000
_cell.angle_alpha   90.00
_cell.angle_beta   90.00
_cell.angle_gamma   90.00
#
_symmetry.space_group_name_H-M   'P 1'
#
loop_
_entity.id
_entity.type
_entity.pdbx_description
1 polymer ?
#
loop_
_entity_poly.entity_id
_entity_poly.type
_entity_poly.pdbx_seq_one_letter_code
_entity_poly.pdbx_strand_id
1 'polypeptide(L)'
;MKSPRQRILAAFILMMTVLMLSGCIRERGPGGMPEKAGPYKCYYGDVDYASVLRWNGIIYMENSDGDISGLKTGDKVGKIRYRKADHTCPRDPMQDGDATLLEVGTQLYEVKGYKAAARLMAGDRLYEATDNPSARTLNDLLDIEGKIKTVRFVSGMDGSPLKDFTPEASAVFIREYPKLKYVPFRQLAKETKQWVGDKYWLELELNDGSSRRMVYNAMFAAFHPSGYATPELARLVEAQRKLIYAQ
;
A
#
# COMPACT_ATOMS: atom_id res chain seq x y z
N MET A 1 -73.95 43.66 -21.00
CA MET A 1 -73.23 43.10 -19.83
C MET A 1 -72.59 41.78 -20.20
N LYS A 2 -71.25 41.76 -20.32
CA LYS A 2 -70.44 40.53 -20.43
C LYS A 2 -69.70 40.34 -19.10
N SER A 3 -69.62 39.09 -18.64
CA SER A 3 -69.28 38.73 -17.26
C SER A 3 -67.78 38.91 -16.92
N PRO A 4 -67.42 39.04 -15.62
CA PRO A 4 -66.08 39.45 -15.18
C PRO A 4 -64.97 38.42 -15.43
N ARG A 5 -65.29 37.24 -15.98
CA ARG A 5 -64.34 36.14 -16.18
C ARG A 5 -63.54 36.21 -17.48
N GLN A 6 -63.85 37.13 -18.39
CA GLN A 6 -63.12 37.29 -19.65
C GLN A 6 -62.07 38.41 -19.65
N ARG A 7 -61.84 39.10 -18.52
CA ARG A 7 -60.77 40.09 -18.37
C ARG A 7 -59.51 39.58 -17.65
N ILE A 8 -59.49 38.32 -17.20
CA ILE A 8 -58.38 37.75 -16.43
C ILE A 8 -57.43 36.91 -17.31
N LEU A 9 -57.85 36.51 -18.51
CA LEU A 9 -57.04 35.63 -19.38
C LEU A 9 -55.99 36.38 -20.24
N ALA A 10 -56.03 37.71 -20.32
CA ALA A 10 -55.08 38.50 -21.10
C ALA A 10 -53.96 39.14 -20.28
N ALA A 11 -54.01 39.07 -18.94
CA ALA A 11 -53.00 39.65 -18.05
C ALA A 11 -51.95 38.63 -17.57
N PHE A 12 -52.16 37.33 -17.79
CA PHE A 12 -51.23 36.28 -17.35
C PHE A 12 -50.21 35.83 -18.41
N ILE A 13 -50.35 36.26 -19.67
CA ILE A 13 -49.45 35.85 -20.77
C ILE A 13 -48.32 36.88 -21.01
N LEU A 14 -48.40 38.09 -20.45
CA LEU A 14 -47.35 39.11 -20.61
C LEU A 14 -46.37 39.20 -19.41
N MET A 15 -46.54 38.38 -18.37
CA MET A 15 -45.66 38.34 -17.19
C MET A 15 -44.89 37.01 -17.07
N MET A 16 -44.64 36.35 -18.19
CA MET A 16 -43.77 35.16 -18.30
C MET A 16 -42.66 35.33 -19.34
N THR A 17 -42.53 36.52 -19.94
CA THR A 17 -41.50 36.84 -20.94
C THR A 17 -40.52 37.95 -20.51
N VAL A 18 -40.62 38.48 -19.28
CA VAL A 18 -39.71 39.51 -18.73
C VAL A 18 -38.87 38.99 -17.54
N LEU A 19 -38.68 37.66 -17.44
CA LEU A 19 -37.75 37.03 -16.49
C LEU A 19 -36.66 36.20 -17.20
N MET A 20 -36.32 36.58 -18.43
CA MET A 20 -35.26 35.97 -19.24
C MET A 20 -34.03 36.87 -19.43
N LEU A 21 -33.88 37.95 -18.66
CA LEU A 21 -32.74 38.87 -18.77
C LEU A 21 -32.38 39.51 -17.42
N SER A 22 -31.96 38.69 -16.45
CA SER A 22 -31.19 39.20 -15.30
C SER A 22 -30.41 38.07 -14.62
N GLY A 23 -29.09 38.17 -14.73
CA GLY A 23 -28.20 37.88 -13.59
C GLY A 23 -27.85 36.42 -13.33
N CYS A 24 -26.66 36.05 -13.79
CA CYS A 24 -25.83 35.00 -13.21
C CYS A 24 -25.79 35.09 -11.68
N ILE A 25 -26.07 33.97 -10.98
CA ILE A 25 -25.31 33.43 -9.85
C ILE A 25 -25.73 31.96 -9.77
N ARG A 26 -24.83 31.07 -10.16
CA ARG A 26 -25.01 29.61 -10.06
C ARG A 26 -24.33 29.20 -8.76
N GLU A 27 -25.12 28.94 -7.72
CA GLU A 27 -24.64 28.27 -6.52
C GLU A 27 -24.07 26.91 -6.90
N ARG A 28 -22.77 26.73 -6.64
CA ARG A 28 -22.09 25.44 -6.70
C ARG A 28 -22.49 24.64 -5.47
N GLY A 29 -23.35 23.64 -5.65
CA GLY A 29 -23.45 22.53 -4.71
C GLY A 29 -22.13 21.73 -4.68
N PRO A 30 -21.71 21.18 -3.51
CA PRO A 30 -20.51 20.37 -3.42
C PRO A 30 -20.86 18.94 -3.85
N GLY A 31 -20.71 18.65 -5.14
CA GLY A 31 -21.02 17.32 -5.66
C GLY A 31 -20.63 17.08 -7.12
N GLY A 32 -19.74 17.90 -7.67
CA GLY A 32 -19.19 17.68 -9.01
C GLY A 32 -17.96 16.78 -8.92
N MET A 33 -17.96 15.69 -9.68
CA MET A 33 -16.73 14.96 -10.05
C MET A 33 -15.65 15.96 -10.48
N PRO A 34 -14.38 15.78 -10.08
CA PRO A 34 -13.35 16.74 -10.41
C PRO A 34 -13.27 16.92 -11.92
N GLU A 35 -13.43 18.19 -12.30
CA GLU A 35 -13.15 18.78 -13.59
C GLU A 35 -11.88 18.17 -14.18
N LYS A 36 -11.95 17.70 -15.44
CA LYS A 36 -10.84 17.11 -16.19
C LYS A 36 -9.58 17.93 -15.94
N ALA A 37 -8.59 17.31 -15.30
CA ALA A 37 -7.31 17.93 -15.00
C ALA A 37 -6.71 18.46 -16.31
N GLY A 38 -6.39 19.76 -16.33
CA GLY A 38 -5.70 20.39 -17.45
C GLY A 38 -4.33 19.75 -17.74
N PRO A 39 -3.72 20.04 -18.90
CA PRO A 39 -2.56 19.31 -19.46
C PRO A 39 -1.25 19.43 -18.65
N TYR A 40 -1.27 20.06 -17.47
CA TYR A 40 -0.07 20.35 -16.67
C TYR A 40 -0.19 19.98 -15.19
N LYS A 41 -1.20 19.19 -14.78
CA LYS A 41 -1.16 18.59 -13.44
C LYS A 41 -0.26 17.36 -13.49
N CYS A 42 0.90 17.47 -12.85
CA CYS A 42 1.75 16.33 -12.51
C CYS A 42 0.92 15.33 -11.71
N TYR A 43 0.35 14.34 -12.40
CA TYR A 43 -0.26 13.20 -11.75
C TYR A 43 0.87 12.25 -11.42
N TYR A 44 1.35 12.36 -10.19
CA TYR A 44 2.51 11.61 -9.74
C TYR A 44 2.20 10.14 -9.36
N GLY A 45 0.97 9.68 -9.58
CA GLY A 45 0.47 8.39 -9.10
C GLY A 45 0.33 8.33 -7.57
N ASP A 46 -0.14 7.20 -7.05
CA ASP A 46 -0.40 6.99 -5.62
C ASP A 46 0.87 6.88 -4.73
N VAL A 47 2.04 7.33 -5.19
CA VAL A 47 3.35 7.00 -4.58
C VAL A 47 4.10 8.21 -4.01
N ASP A 48 3.48 9.39 -3.95
CA ASP A 48 4.20 10.63 -3.60
C ASP A 48 4.59 10.76 -2.13
N TYR A 49 3.96 9.99 -1.24
CA TYR A 49 4.25 10.04 0.20
C TYR A 49 4.99 8.80 0.69
N ALA A 50 5.10 7.76 -0.13
CA ALA A 50 5.77 6.53 0.25
C ALA A 50 7.28 6.63 -0.03
N SER A 51 8.08 6.23 0.96
CA SER A 51 9.53 6.11 0.82
C SER A 51 9.85 4.84 0.04
N VAL A 52 10.14 5.00 -1.25
CA VAL A 52 10.26 3.91 -2.22
C VAL A 52 11.51 4.13 -3.07
N LEU A 53 12.22 3.05 -3.37
CA LEU A 53 13.29 3.02 -4.35
C LEU A 53 13.10 1.88 -5.34
N ARG A 54 13.68 2.02 -6.53
CA ARG A 54 13.75 0.94 -7.50
C ARG A 54 15.20 0.58 -7.77
N TRP A 55 15.51 -0.71 -7.73
CA TRP A 55 16.87 -1.22 -7.99
C TRP A 55 16.81 -2.60 -8.64
N ASN A 56 17.55 -2.79 -9.74
CA ASN A 56 17.59 -4.03 -10.53
C ASN A 56 16.19 -4.60 -10.86
N GLY A 57 15.25 -3.73 -11.25
CA GLY A 57 13.88 -4.12 -11.58
C GLY A 57 12.98 -4.43 -10.38
N ILE A 58 13.47 -4.32 -9.14
CA ILE A 58 12.73 -4.58 -7.91
C ILE A 58 12.32 -3.26 -7.27
N ILE A 59 11.09 -3.19 -6.79
CA ILE A 59 10.58 -2.06 -6.00
C ILE A 59 10.73 -2.39 -4.53
N TYR A 60 11.34 -1.49 -3.79
CA TYR A 60 11.51 -1.59 -2.35
C TYR A 60 10.79 -0.43 -1.68
N MET A 61 10.18 -0.71 -0.54
CA MET A 61 9.59 0.29 0.33
C MET A 61 10.35 0.31 1.65
N GLU A 62 10.53 1.49 2.21
CA GLU A 62 11.13 1.62 3.53
C GLU A 62 10.31 0.88 4.58
N ASN A 63 11.00 0.22 5.49
CA ASN A 63 10.43 -0.26 6.73
C ASN A 63 10.62 0.83 7.80
N SER A 64 9.57 1.63 8.02
CA SER A 64 9.54 2.71 9.02
C SER A 64 9.16 2.24 10.42
N ASP A 65 8.71 1.00 10.54
CA ASP A 65 7.92 0.54 11.68
C ASP A 65 8.64 -0.54 12.50
N GLY A 66 9.64 -1.19 11.92
CA GLY A 66 10.39 -2.29 12.52
C GLY A 66 11.68 -1.82 13.19
N ASP A 67 12.09 -2.56 14.22
CA ASP A 67 13.45 -2.44 14.77
C ASP A 67 14.46 -2.92 13.72
N ILE A 68 15.52 -2.15 13.50
CA ILE A 68 16.60 -2.48 12.55
C ILE A 68 17.98 -2.45 13.22
N SER A 69 18.03 -2.24 14.55
CA SER A 69 19.27 -2.08 15.32
C SER A 69 20.18 -3.32 15.27
N GLY A 70 19.60 -4.50 15.07
CA GLY A 70 20.34 -5.76 14.92
C GLY A 70 20.93 -5.97 13.51
N LEU A 71 20.55 -5.17 12.52
CA LEU A 71 20.98 -5.35 11.14
C LEU A 71 22.40 -4.85 10.90
N LYS A 72 23.13 -5.57 10.06
CA LYS A 72 24.49 -5.21 9.65
C LYS A 72 24.55 -4.99 8.15
N THR A 73 25.18 -3.90 7.75
CA THR A 73 25.46 -3.61 6.35
C THR A 73 26.51 -4.59 5.80
N GLY A 74 26.26 -5.05 4.58
CA GLY A 74 27.17 -5.87 3.77
C GLY A 74 27.86 -5.04 2.71
N ASP A 75 28.08 -5.65 1.55
CA ASP A 75 28.79 -5.01 0.45
C ASP A 75 27.93 -3.92 -0.21
N LYS A 76 28.61 -2.98 -0.86
CA LYS A 76 27.94 -1.93 -1.63
C LYS A 76 27.34 -2.52 -2.89
N VAL A 77 26.03 -2.33 -3.09
CA VAL A 77 25.32 -2.78 -4.30
C VAL A 77 25.16 -1.69 -5.34
N GLY A 78 25.18 -0.42 -4.93
CA GLY A 78 24.80 0.67 -5.83
C GLY A 78 24.72 2.03 -5.18
N LYS A 79 24.09 2.97 -5.90
CA LYS A 79 23.78 4.31 -5.39
C LYS A 79 22.54 4.88 -6.07
N ILE A 80 21.83 5.74 -5.35
CA ILE A 80 20.75 6.55 -5.90
C ILE A 80 21.32 7.53 -6.91
N ARG A 81 20.67 7.62 -8.06
CA ARG A 81 21.04 8.48 -9.19
C ARG A 81 20.01 9.57 -9.44
N TYR A 82 18.83 9.43 -8.87
CA TYR A 82 17.72 10.33 -9.11
C TYR A 82 16.76 10.37 -7.92
N ARG A 83 16.36 11.58 -7.50
CA ARG A 83 15.34 11.80 -6.48
C ARG A 83 14.08 12.39 -7.12
N LYS A 84 12.92 11.76 -6.89
CA LYS A 84 11.64 12.19 -7.48
C LYS A 84 11.13 13.52 -6.93
N ALA A 85 11.44 13.85 -5.68
CA ALA A 85 11.02 15.10 -5.04
C ALA A 85 11.46 16.36 -5.82
N ASP A 86 12.50 16.28 -6.65
CA ASP A 86 13.06 17.41 -7.41
C ASP A 86 12.58 17.46 -8.88
N HIS A 87 11.57 16.67 -9.27
CA HIS A 87 11.23 16.47 -10.68
C HIS A 87 10.42 17.62 -11.32
N THR A 88 10.62 17.83 -12.63
CA THR A 88 9.78 18.67 -13.51
C THR A 88 9.20 17.83 -14.65
N CYS A 89 7.86 17.79 -14.78
CA CYS A 89 7.10 16.87 -15.63
C CYS A 89 7.27 17.07 -17.16
N PRO A 90 7.07 16.02 -17.99
CA PRO A 90 6.70 14.62 -17.68
C PRO A 90 7.89 13.62 -17.64
N ARG A 91 7.74 12.47 -16.96
CA ARG A 91 8.70 11.35 -16.98
C ARG A 91 8.02 9.98 -16.95
N ASP A 92 8.75 8.99 -17.44
CA ASP A 92 8.47 7.56 -17.35
C ASP A 92 8.32 7.05 -15.89
N PRO A 93 7.74 5.85 -15.68
CA PRO A 93 7.73 5.18 -14.37
C PRO A 93 9.13 5.08 -13.73
N MET A 94 9.18 4.89 -12.39
CA MET A 94 10.45 4.75 -11.66
C MET A 94 11.41 3.80 -12.37
N GLN A 95 12.67 4.20 -12.52
CA GLN A 95 13.76 3.46 -13.15
C GLN A 95 14.76 3.00 -12.07
N ASP A 96 15.64 2.06 -12.42
CA ASP A 96 16.63 1.56 -11.48
C ASP A 96 17.59 2.68 -11.05
N GLY A 97 17.77 2.85 -9.73
CA GLY A 97 18.53 3.96 -9.14
C GLY A 97 17.69 5.21 -8.86
N ASP A 98 16.40 5.18 -9.11
CA ASP A 98 15.47 6.21 -8.64
C ASP A 98 15.03 5.93 -7.20
N ALA A 99 14.83 7.00 -6.43
CA ALA A 99 14.15 6.98 -5.15
C ALA A 99 13.16 8.15 -5.04
N THR A 100 12.12 8.00 -4.21
CA THR A 100 11.18 9.09 -3.94
C THR A 100 11.80 10.14 -3.03
N LEU A 101 12.44 9.69 -1.93
CA LEU A 101 12.93 10.56 -0.86
C LEU A 101 14.45 10.59 -0.68
N LEU A 102 15.18 9.53 -1.07
CA LEU A 102 16.63 9.47 -0.87
C LEU A 102 17.36 10.47 -1.76
N GLU A 103 18.39 11.12 -1.20
CA GLU A 103 19.24 12.05 -1.93
C GLU A 103 20.05 11.35 -3.03
N VAL A 104 20.30 12.07 -4.13
CA VAL A 104 21.21 11.61 -5.17
C VAL A 104 22.60 11.38 -4.57
N GLY A 105 23.21 10.24 -4.89
CA GLY A 105 24.50 9.82 -4.34
C GLY A 105 24.41 8.98 -3.07
N THR A 106 23.23 8.82 -2.46
CA THR A 106 23.03 7.88 -1.35
C THR A 106 23.45 6.48 -1.76
N GLN A 107 24.35 5.86 -0.99
CA GLN A 107 24.85 4.52 -1.27
C GLN A 107 23.84 3.45 -0.83
N LEU A 108 23.73 2.39 -1.62
CA LEU A 108 22.93 1.22 -1.31
C LEU A 108 23.86 0.07 -0.92
N TYR A 109 23.51 -0.64 0.15
CA TYR A 109 24.27 -1.77 0.68
C TYR A 109 23.37 -2.99 0.86
N GLU A 110 23.97 -4.17 0.82
CA GLU A 110 23.33 -5.41 1.24
C GLU A 110 23.01 -5.38 2.74
N VAL A 111 22.02 -6.17 3.15
CA VAL A 111 21.83 -6.55 4.56
C VAL A 111 22.48 -7.92 4.75
N LYS A 112 23.46 -8.02 5.65
CA LYS A 112 24.16 -9.29 5.90
C LYS A 112 23.17 -10.38 6.31
N GLY A 113 23.29 -11.54 5.66
CA GLY A 113 22.38 -12.67 5.89
C GLY A 113 21.11 -12.64 5.05
N TYR A 114 20.94 -11.66 4.16
CA TYR A 114 19.82 -11.58 3.22
C TYR A 114 20.30 -11.36 1.79
N LYS A 115 19.50 -11.85 0.83
CA LYS A 115 19.65 -11.49 -0.57
C LYS A 115 19.36 -10.00 -0.75
N ALA A 116 20.18 -9.32 -1.56
CA ALA A 116 19.95 -7.93 -1.97
C ALA A 116 18.57 -7.73 -2.63
N ALA A 117 18.04 -8.77 -3.29
CA ALA A 117 16.71 -8.78 -3.90
C ALA A 117 15.55 -8.69 -2.88
N ALA A 118 15.80 -8.94 -1.59
CA ALA A 118 14.80 -8.89 -0.54
C ALA A 118 14.94 -7.63 0.32
N ARG A 119 16.19 -7.25 0.66
CA ARG A 119 16.46 -6.14 1.58
C ARG A 119 17.71 -5.36 1.18
N LEU A 120 17.64 -4.04 1.33
CA LEU A 120 18.74 -3.12 1.10
C LEU A 120 18.82 -2.10 2.24
N MET A 121 20.04 -1.69 2.59
CA MET A 121 20.28 -0.53 3.45
C MET A 121 20.61 0.69 2.60
N ALA A 122 20.04 1.84 2.96
CA ALA A 122 20.39 3.13 2.40
C ALA A 122 20.59 4.14 3.54
N GLY A 123 21.85 4.33 3.96
CA GLY A 123 22.14 5.03 5.21
C GLY A 123 21.70 4.19 6.42
N ASP A 124 20.91 4.78 7.30
CA ASP A 124 20.29 4.18 8.49
C ASP A 124 18.88 3.65 8.22
N ARG A 125 18.47 3.54 6.95
CA ARG A 125 17.10 3.14 6.56
C ARG A 125 17.11 1.77 5.91
N LEU A 126 16.20 0.91 6.36
CA LEU A 126 15.95 -0.40 5.76
C LEU A 126 14.88 -0.28 4.66
N TYR A 127 15.19 -0.83 3.50
CA TYR A 127 14.26 -0.97 2.38
C TYR A 127 14.02 -2.44 2.10
N GLU A 128 12.75 -2.83 2.02
CA GLU A 128 12.34 -4.22 1.82
C GLU A 128 11.53 -4.34 0.53
N ALA A 129 11.75 -5.44 -0.21
CA ALA A 129 11.08 -5.66 -1.48
C ALA A 129 9.56 -5.76 -1.31
N THR A 130 8.84 -5.08 -2.19
CA THR A 130 7.37 -5.12 -2.28
C THR A 130 6.90 -5.63 -3.64
N ASP A 131 7.73 -5.45 -4.68
CA ASP A 131 7.48 -5.99 -6.02
C ASP A 131 8.77 -6.51 -6.64
N ASN A 132 8.78 -7.79 -7.04
CA ASN A 132 9.93 -8.41 -7.72
C ASN A 132 9.40 -9.25 -8.89
N PRO A 133 9.64 -8.85 -10.15
CA PRO A 133 9.11 -9.57 -11.32
C PRO A 133 9.71 -10.98 -11.50
N SER A 134 10.83 -11.28 -10.84
CA SER A 134 11.46 -12.60 -10.87
C SER A 134 11.00 -13.53 -9.75
N ALA A 135 10.29 -13.01 -8.73
CA ALA A 135 9.83 -13.81 -7.61
C ALA A 135 8.70 -14.77 -8.01
N ARG A 136 8.75 -16.01 -7.51
CA ARG A 136 7.70 -17.02 -7.73
C ARG A 136 7.00 -17.38 -6.42
N THR A 137 7.73 -17.29 -5.31
CA THR A 137 7.27 -17.54 -3.95
C THR A 137 7.48 -16.31 -3.07
N LEU A 138 6.83 -16.27 -1.91
CA LEU A 138 7.10 -15.22 -0.93
C LEU A 138 8.54 -15.27 -0.40
N ASN A 139 9.18 -16.44 -0.39
CA ASN A 139 10.61 -16.52 -0.06
C ASN A 139 11.51 -15.90 -1.13
N ASP A 140 11.15 -15.98 -2.41
CA ASP A 140 11.91 -15.30 -3.47
C ASP A 140 11.84 -13.76 -3.34
N LEU A 141 10.74 -13.25 -2.78
CA LEU A 141 10.54 -11.82 -2.52
C LEU A 141 11.22 -11.38 -1.22
N LEU A 142 11.06 -12.15 -0.14
CA LEU A 142 11.37 -11.69 1.22
C LEU A 142 12.62 -12.33 1.82
N ASP A 143 13.07 -13.47 1.30
CA ASP A 143 14.22 -14.22 1.80
C ASP A 143 14.15 -14.49 3.31
N ILE A 144 13.02 -15.07 3.76
CA ILE A 144 12.64 -15.25 5.17
C ILE A 144 12.57 -16.71 5.63
N GLU A 145 12.71 -17.68 4.73
CA GLU A 145 12.73 -19.09 5.09
C GLU A 145 13.84 -19.39 6.11
N GLY A 146 13.48 -20.01 7.23
CA GLY A 146 14.40 -20.28 8.35
C GLY A 146 14.83 -19.05 9.17
N LYS A 147 14.29 -17.85 8.88
CA LYS A 147 14.67 -16.60 9.55
C LYS A 147 13.60 -16.02 10.46
N ILE A 148 12.36 -16.53 10.38
CA ILE A 148 11.25 -16.10 11.22
C ILE A 148 11.38 -16.75 12.59
N LYS A 149 11.36 -15.92 13.64
CA LYS A 149 11.39 -16.32 15.05
C LYS A 149 9.99 -16.54 15.61
N THR A 150 9.10 -15.57 15.39
CA THR A 150 7.70 -15.65 15.84
C THR A 150 6.78 -14.82 14.94
N VAL A 151 5.48 -15.09 15.07
CA VAL A 151 4.40 -14.39 14.37
C VAL A 151 3.42 -13.88 15.41
N ARG A 152 3.02 -12.62 15.28
CA ARG A 152 2.09 -11.99 16.23
C ARG A 152 1.06 -11.14 15.53
N PHE A 153 -0.11 -11.02 16.13
CA PHE A 153 -1.05 -9.94 15.82
C PHE A 153 -0.57 -8.65 16.46
N VAL A 154 -0.68 -7.57 15.68
CA VAL A 154 -0.44 -6.20 16.15
C VAL A 154 -1.66 -5.34 15.84
N SER A 155 -1.83 -4.26 16.60
CA SER A 155 -2.88 -3.28 16.40
C SER A 155 -2.64 -2.53 15.08
N GLY A 156 -3.67 -2.46 14.23
CA GLY A 156 -3.61 -1.65 13.01
C GLY A 156 -3.65 -0.14 13.27
N MET A 157 -3.92 0.30 14.50
CA MET A 157 -3.99 1.72 14.86
C MET A 157 -2.64 2.29 15.27
N ASP A 158 -1.90 1.57 16.10
CA ASP A 158 -0.67 2.05 16.75
C ASP A 158 0.49 1.04 16.66
N GLY A 159 0.27 -0.13 16.07
CA GLY A 159 1.30 -1.17 15.92
C GLY A 159 1.65 -1.89 17.22
N SER A 160 0.91 -1.66 18.31
CA SER A 160 1.16 -2.34 19.58
C SER A 160 0.93 -3.85 19.48
N PRO A 161 1.74 -4.69 20.18
CA PRO A 161 1.52 -6.13 20.21
C PRO A 161 0.17 -6.48 20.81
N LEU A 162 -0.59 -7.36 20.14
CA LEU A 162 -1.87 -7.86 20.65
C LEU A 162 -1.72 -9.27 21.22
N LYS A 163 -1.22 -10.21 20.40
CA LYS A 163 -1.09 -11.61 20.78
C LYS A 163 -0.13 -12.34 19.86
N ASP A 164 0.82 -13.06 20.45
CA ASP A 164 1.65 -14.01 19.72
C ASP A 164 0.82 -15.25 19.32
N PHE A 165 1.13 -15.82 18.16
CA PHE A 165 0.60 -17.13 17.78
C PHE A 165 1.10 -18.18 18.78
N THR A 166 0.31 -19.22 19.05
CA THR A 166 0.81 -20.35 19.87
C THR A 166 2.05 -20.96 19.20
N PRO A 167 2.96 -21.58 19.97
CA PRO A 167 4.18 -22.17 19.40
C PRO A 167 3.92 -23.12 18.23
N GLU A 168 2.85 -23.93 18.32
CA GLU A 168 2.45 -24.89 17.28
C GLU A 168 1.96 -24.16 16.03
N ALA A 169 1.14 -23.11 16.19
CA ALA A 169 0.63 -22.32 15.08
C ALA A 169 1.75 -21.51 14.40
N SER A 170 2.66 -20.94 15.20
CA SER A 170 3.87 -20.29 14.70
C SER A 170 4.71 -21.25 13.87
N ALA A 171 4.98 -22.47 14.36
CA ALA A 171 5.77 -23.45 13.63
C ALA A 171 5.16 -23.82 12.26
N VAL A 172 3.83 -23.94 12.17
CA VAL A 172 3.13 -24.17 10.90
C VAL A 172 3.23 -22.95 9.99
N PHE A 173 2.97 -21.74 10.51
CA PHE A 173 3.05 -20.51 9.72
C PHE A 173 4.45 -20.29 9.16
N ILE A 174 5.48 -20.40 10.00
CA ILE A 174 6.90 -20.23 9.63
C ILE A 174 7.31 -21.18 8.51
N ARG A 175 6.78 -22.41 8.52
CA ARG A 175 7.09 -23.42 7.50
C ARG A 175 6.33 -23.18 6.20
N GLU A 176 5.08 -22.73 6.24
CA GLU A 176 4.22 -22.68 5.06
C GLU A 176 4.17 -21.30 4.38
N TYR A 177 4.26 -20.21 5.15
CA TYR A 177 4.16 -18.85 4.62
C TYR A 177 5.21 -18.53 3.54
N PRO A 178 6.52 -18.85 3.72
CA PRO A 178 7.53 -18.57 2.69
C PRO A 178 7.28 -19.30 1.37
N LYS A 179 6.56 -20.43 1.39
CA LYS A 179 6.26 -21.26 0.21
C LYS A 179 5.08 -20.75 -0.60
N LEU A 180 4.30 -19.81 -0.08
CA LEU A 180 3.14 -19.27 -0.78
C LEU A 180 3.56 -18.69 -2.13
N LYS A 181 2.74 -18.93 -3.16
CA LYS A 181 2.94 -18.34 -4.48
C LYS A 181 2.87 -16.82 -4.38
N TYR A 182 3.90 -16.16 -4.90
CA TYR A 182 3.91 -14.71 -5.01
C TYR A 182 2.93 -14.25 -6.10
N VAL A 183 2.19 -13.19 -5.80
CA VAL A 183 1.30 -12.51 -6.74
C VAL A 183 1.67 -11.02 -6.70
N PRO A 184 2.01 -10.37 -7.82
CA PRO A 184 2.29 -8.93 -7.84
C PRO A 184 1.13 -8.13 -7.24
N PHE A 185 1.44 -7.12 -6.39
CA PHE A 185 0.39 -6.45 -5.62
C PHE A 185 -0.67 -5.78 -6.51
N ARG A 186 -0.27 -5.24 -7.67
CA ARG A 186 -1.21 -4.67 -8.64
C ARG A 186 -2.23 -5.67 -9.17
N GLN A 187 -1.83 -6.94 -9.34
CA GLN A 187 -2.75 -8.01 -9.69
C GLN A 187 -3.64 -8.34 -8.50
N LEU A 188 -3.03 -8.58 -7.33
CA LEU A 188 -3.74 -8.98 -6.13
C LEU A 188 -4.79 -7.92 -5.70
N ALA A 189 -4.44 -6.64 -5.75
CA ALA A 189 -5.35 -5.54 -5.46
C ALA A 189 -6.56 -5.52 -6.40
N LYS A 190 -6.39 -5.82 -7.69
CA LYS A 190 -7.52 -5.91 -8.63
C LYS A 190 -8.44 -7.08 -8.28
N GLU A 191 -7.87 -8.25 -8.02
CA GLU A 191 -8.60 -9.49 -7.72
C GLU A 191 -9.35 -9.41 -6.38
N THR A 192 -8.83 -8.61 -5.44
CA THR A 192 -9.43 -8.38 -4.11
C THR A 192 -10.24 -7.08 -4.01
N LYS A 193 -10.71 -6.55 -5.15
CA LYS A 193 -11.53 -5.33 -5.25
C LYS A 193 -10.92 -4.13 -4.50
N GLN A 194 -9.64 -3.88 -4.72
CA GLN A 194 -8.83 -2.85 -4.04
C GLN A 194 -8.67 -3.11 -2.54
N TRP A 195 -8.45 -4.36 -2.14
CA TRP A 195 -8.15 -4.73 -0.76
C TRP A 195 -9.30 -4.36 0.22
N VAL A 196 -10.56 -4.56 -0.18
CA VAL A 196 -11.73 -4.29 0.69
C VAL A 196 -11.94 -5.38 1.74
N GLY A 197 -12.69 -5.09 2.80
CA GLY A 197 -13.04 -6.04 3.85
C GLY A 197 -12.10 -6.00 5.07
N ASP A 198 -12.29 -6.98 5.95
CA ASP A 198 -11.60 -7.04 7.25
C ASP A 198 -10.11 -7.35 7.09
N LYS A 199 -9.29 -6.54 7.78
CA LYS A 199 -7.83 -6.58 7.74
C LYS A 199 -7.28 -6.80 9.14
N TYR A 200 -6.32 -7.68 9.24
CA TYR A 200 -5.54 -7.89 10.45
C TYR A 200 -4.08 -7.60 10.16
N TRP A 201 -3.43 -6.91 11.09
CA TRP A 201 -2.00 -6.66 11.01
C TRP A 201 -1.27 -7.76 11.76
N LEU A 202 -0.28 -8.32 11.08
CA LEU A 202 0.61 -9.32 11.62
C LEU A 202 2.02 -8.73 11.59
N GLU A 203 2.86 -9.19 12.50
CA GLU A 203 4.28 -8.89 12.50
C GLU A 203 5.07 -10.20 12.53
N LEU A 204 6.06 -10.30 11.66
CA LEU A 204 7.13 -11.29 11.75
C LEU A 204 8.27 -10.68 12.52
N GLU A 205 8.64 -11.27 13.64
CA GLU A 205 9.94 -11.04 14.25
C GLU A 205 10.94 -12.03 13.66
N LEU A 206 12.10 -11.54 13.24
CA LEU A 206 13.15 -12.35 12.64
C LEU A 206 14.27 -12.64 13.66
N ASN A 207 15.09 -13.65 13.36
CA ASN A 207 16.16 -14.11 14.23
C ASN A 207 17.26 -13.06 14.50
N ASP A 208 17.36 -12.04 13.66
CA ASP A 208 18.27 -10.90 13.82
C ASP A 208 17.68 -9.75 14.66
N GLY A 209 16.48 -9.93 15.20
CA GLY A 209 15.73 -8.92 15.96
C GLY A 209 14.93 -7.96 15.10
N SER A 210 15.12 -7.95 13.78
CA SER A 210 14.31 -7.10 12.90
C SER A 210 12.89 -7.60 12.78
N SER A 211 11.95 -6.68 12.56
CA SER A 211 10.54 -7.03 12.34
C SER A 211 10.01 -6.55 11.00
N ARG A 212 9.04 -7.28 10.46
CA ARG A 212 8.30 -6.91 9.26
C ARG A 212 6.81 -7.02 9.50
N ARG A 213 6.12 -5.90 9.36
CA ARG A 213 4.66 -5.88 9.38
C ARG A 213 4.10 -6.36 8.05
N MET A 214 2.99 -7.08 8.12
CA MET A 214 2.20 -7.53 6.99
C MET A 214 0.71 -7.38 7.30
N VAL A 215 -0.10 -7.37 6.25
CA VAL A 215 -1.56 -7.31 6.38
C VAL A 215 -2.15 -8.61 5.86
N TYR A 216 -3.07 -9.19 6.60
CA TYR A 216 -3.91 -10.30 6.16
C TYR A 216 -5.34 -9.81 5.96
N ASN A 217 -5.89 -10.07 4.78
CA ASN A 217 -7.28 -9.81 4.44
C ASN A 217 -8.09 -11.11 4.58
N ALA A 218 -9.01 -11.13 5.55
CA ALA A 218 -9.78 -12.34 5.87
C ALA A 218 -10.84 -12.67 4.82
N MET A 219 -11.41 -11.65 4.16
CA MET A 219 -12.43 -11.82 3.13
C MET A 219 -11.89 -12.56 1.90
N PHE A 220 -10.64 -12.28 1.53
CA PHE A 220 -9.99 -12.86 0.34
C PHE A 220 -8.93 -13.91 0.66
N ALA A 221 -8.68 -14.18 1.95
CA ALA A 221 -7.59 -15.03 2.41
C ALA A 221 -6.25 -14.66 1.76
N ALA A 222 -5.87 -13.39 1.83
CA ALA A 222 -4.72 -12.85 1.10
C ALA A 222 -3.80 -12.04 2.01
N PHE A 223 -2.50 -12.17 1.82
CA PHE A 223 -1.47 -11.40 2.52
C PHE A 223 -0.98 -10.22 1.68
N HIS A 224 -0.45 -9.21 2.35
CA HIS A 224 0.42 -8.18 1.79
C HIS A 224 1.67 -8.05 2.67
N PRO A 225 2.90 -8.29 2.17
CA PRO A 225 3.29 -8.53 0.77
C PRO A 225 2.74 -9.83 0.18
N SER A 226 2.58 -9.82 -1.15
CA SER A 226 1.38 -10.33 -1.78
C SER A 226 1.36 -11.81 -2.19
N GLY A 227 0.37 -12.54 -1.67
CA GLY A 227 0.05 -13.92 -2.03
C GLY A 227 -1.24 -14.39 -1.36
N TYR A 228 -1.88 -15.41 -1.92
CA TYR A 228 -3.05 -16.04 -1.31
C TYR A 228 -2.63 -17.07 -0.27
N ALA A 229 -3.31 -17.08 0.87
CA ALA A 229 -3.17 -18.11 1.87
C ALA A 229 -3.73 -19.44 1.33
N THR A 230 -3.13 -20.57 1.75
CA THR A 230 -3.78 -21.87 1.58
C THR A 230 -4.99 -21.98 2.52
N PRO A 231 -5.93 -22.91 2.27
CA PRO A 231 -7.02 -23.16 3.20
C PRO A 231 -6.56 -23.55 4.62
N GLU A 232 -5.41 -24.22 4.77
CA GLU A 232 -4.83 -24.48 6.10
C GLU A 232 -4.34 -23.18 6.76
N LEU A 233 -3.56 -22.36 6.04
CA LEU A 233 -3.03 -21.12 6.60
C LEU A 233 -4.13 -20.12 6.94
N ALA A 234 -5.15 -19.99 6.09
CA ALA A 234 -6.30 -19.12 6.36
C ALA A 234 -7.03 -19.56 7.64
N ARG A 235 -7.30 -20.87 7.80
CA ARG A 235 -7.91 -21.41 9.02
C ARG A 235 -7.03 -21.20 10.25
N LEU A 236 -5.71 -21.36 10.11
CA LEU A 236 -4.75 -21.14 11.18
C LEU A 236 -4.80 -19.69 11.67
N VAL A 237 -4.71 -18.71 10.76
CA VAL A 237 -4.76 -17.28 11.11
C VAL A 237 -6.08 -16.94 11.81
N GLU A 238 -7.22 -17.41 11.31
CA GLU A 238 -8.52 -17.17 11.94
C GLU A 238 -8.66 -17.86 13.30
N ALA A 239 -8.10 -19.05 13.48
CA ALA A 239 -8.08 -19.72 14.78
C ALA A 239 -7.27 -18.91 15.79
N GLN A 240 -6.09 -18.43 15.41
CA GLN A 240 -5.25 -17.59 16.27
C GLN A 240 -5.91 -16.24 16.59
N ARG A 241 -6.61 -15.64 15.62
CA ARG A 241 -7.35 -14.38 15.85
C ARG A 241 -8.38 -14.50 16.95
N LYS A 242 -9.12 -15.62 17.02
CA LYS A 242 -10.12 -15.84 18.08
C LYS A 242 -9.50 -15.87 19.48
N LEU A 243 -8.22 -16.21 19.59
CA LEU A 243 -7.48 -16.22 20.85
C LEU A 243 -7.07 -14.82 21.34
N ILE A 244 -7.19 -13.78 20.50
CA ILE A 244 -6.95 -12.38 20.94
C ILE A 244 -7.96 -11.98 22.02
N TYR A 245 -9.22 -12.43 21.89
CA TYR A 245 -10.34 -12.06 22.76
C TYR A 245 -10.75 -13.16 23.74
N ALA A 246 -10.12 -14.33 23.68
CA ALA A 246 -10.35 -15.41 24.64
C ALA A 246 -9.57 -15.09 25.93
N GLN A 247 -10.27 -14.53 26.92
CA GLN A 247 -9.80 -14.42 28.30
C GLN A 247 -10.26 -15.63 29.10
#